data_AF-A0A930HB13-F1
#
_entry.id   AF-A0A930HB13-F1
#
_cell.length_a   1.000
_cell.length_b   1.000
_cell.length_c   1.000
_cell.angle_alpha   90.00
_cell.angle_beta   90.00
_cell.angle_gamma   90.00
#
_symmetry.space_group_name_H-M   'P 1'
#
loop_
_entity.id
_entity.type
_entity.pdbx_description
1 polymer ?
#
loop_
_entity_poly.entity_id
_entity_poly.type
_entity_poly.pdbx_seq_one_letter_code
_entity_poly.pdbx_strand_id
1 'polypeptide(L)'
;MSVLYSPELADKLNKCVAQKVDKCLFLICNYNPESLKIYSDDAKFMHGVMNLYKLFIDASICNNLGTLKKKYSLSFDYKSFKDILGVIQSFRTYLGHNEDYRNGYEEDKKYVEKWFSRVLGKESPETAEQYKLAVEELIKYGAKSILILNSFVEEVSKHVRKQEIIEDWKKLIFDFYKRPNSKNIVKGSLKLVYQSKQGTLTSYPEVDIALWAKSMLFYPEKSQIDTINSLIRENKLPSDTLKKLSKQIEDNKEKIEQKRKSISDYLNKSQDDLKAYDYLDYYTRIFPEKIIERFNAGDIISLLPQDVVQQIIENDFADIPVR
;
A
#
# COMPACT_ATOMS: atom_id res chain seq x y z
N MET A 1 7.25 -22.03 12.82
CA MET A 1 6.99 -21.66 11.41
C MET A 1 7.82 -20.43 11.09
N SER A 2 8.50 -20.39 9.93
CA SER A 2 9.40 -19.27 9.56
C SER A 2 8.61 -18.10 8.99
N VAL A 3 9.02 -16.86 9.31
CA VAL A 3 8.40 -15.64 8.75
C VAL A 3 8.55 -15.56 7.24
N LEU A 4 9.52 -16.27 6.65
CA LEU A 4 9.74 -16.30 5.20
C LEU A 4 8.58 -16.90 4.41
N TYR A 5 7.80 -17.80 5.02
CA TYR A 5 6.80 -18.60 4.32
C TYR A 5 5.45 -18.63 5.06
N SER A 6 5.27 -17.73 6.03
CA SER A 6 4.02 -17.60 6.76
C SER A 6 3.80 -16.16 7.24
N PRO A 7 2.57 -15.63 7.11
CA PRO A 7 2.22 -14.29 7.59
C PRO A 7 2.10 -14.20 9.11
N GLU A 8 1.98 -15.33 9.82
CA GLU A 8 1.60 -15.37 11.25
C GLU A 8 2.49 -14.51 12.16
N LEU A 9 3.80 -14.47 11.90
CA LEU A 9 4.72 -13.68 12.71
C LEU A 9 4.59 -12.17 12.45
N ALA A 10 4.28 -11.77 11.21
CA ALA A 10 3.98 -10.38 10.89
C ALA A 10 2.67 -9.94 11.55
N ASP A 11 1.64 -10.79 11.51
CA ASP A 11 0.34 -10.51 12.16
C ASP A 11 0.49 -10.40 13.67
N LYS A 12 1.26 -11.29 14.30
CA LYS A 12 1.57 -11.22 15.74
C LYS A 12 2.31 -9.94 16.09
N LEU A 13 3.24 -9.49 15.25
CA LEU A 13 3.98 -8.25 15.46
C LEU A 13 3.05 -7.03 15.38
N ASN A 14 2.17 -6.94 14.40
CA ASN A 14 1.19 -5.85 14.31
C ASN A 14 0.20 -5.86 15.49
N LYS A 15 -0.25 -7.03 15.93
CA LYS A 15 -1.08 -7.15 17.15
C LYS A 15 -0.33 -6.61 18.38
N CYS A 16 0.97 -6.89 18.50
CA CYS A 16 1.82 -6.35 19.56
C CYS A 16 1.91 -4.82 19.50
N VAL A 17 2.10 -4.24 18.31
CA VAL A 17 2.09 -2.78 18.09
C VAL A 17 0.77 -2.16 18.56
N ALA A 18 -0.36 -2.73 18.11
CA ALA A 18 -1.68 -2.23 18.45
C ALA A 18 -1.97 -2.26 19.96
N GLN A 19 -1.51 -3.31 20.65
CA GLN A 19 -1.72 -3.50 22.08
C GLN A 19 -0.79 -2.65 22.96
N LYS A 20 0.48 -2.52 22.58
CA LYS A 20 1.51 -1.91 23.44
C LYS A 20 1.81 -0.46 23.10
N VAL A 21 1.65 -0.07 21.84
CA VAL A 21 1.98 1.27 21.36
C VAL A 21 0.71 2.05 21.09
N ASP A 22 0.03 1.77 19.98
CA ASP A 22 -1.21 2.43 19.58
C ASP A 22 -1.95 1.58 18.54
N LYS A 23 -3.27 1.46 18.69
CA LYS A 23 -4.15 0.68 17.81
C LYS A 23 -4.14 1.16 16.35
N CYS A 24 -3.76 2.42 16.10
CA CYS A 24 -3.73 2.96 14.74
C CYS A 24 -2.51 2.54 13.93
N LEU A 25 -1.45 2.04 14.57
CA LEU A 25 -0.15 1.84 13.92
C LEU A 25 0.05 0.41 13.40
N PHE A 26 0.89 0.28 12.38
CA PHE A 26 1.42 -1.00 11.92
C PHE A 26 2.92 -0.90 11.64
N LEU A 27 3.60 -2.06 11.63
CA LEU A 27 4.96 -2.20 11.09
C LEU A 27 4.93 -2.76 9.68
N ILE A 28 4.14 -3.82 9.48
CA ILE A 28 4.02 -4.58 8.24
C ILE A 28 2.55 -4.55 7.80
N CYS A 29 2.24 -4.59 6.51
CA CYS A 29 0.86 -4.64 6.01
C CYS A 29 0.77 -5.52 4.76
N ASN A 30 -0.31 -6.27 4.60
CA ASN A 30 -0.56 -7.10 3.41
C ASN A 30 0.58 -8.11 3.08
N TYR A 31 1.39 -8.49 4.06
CA TYR A 31 2.39 -9.54 3.85
C TYR A 31 1.70 -10.89 3.80
N ASN A 32 1.67 -11.49 2.61
CA ASN A 32 1.12 -12.82 2.38
C ASN A 32 2.08 -13.59 1.45
N PRO A 33 3.05 -14.34 2.00
CA PRO A 33 3.96 -15.11 1.17
C PRO A 33 3.18 -16.19 0.43
N GLU A 34 3.43 -16.33 -0.87
CA GLU A 34 2.73 -17.31 -1.71
C GLU A 34 2.93 -18.73 -1.16
N SER A 35 1.83 -19.48 -1.02
CA SER A 35 1.83 -20.88 -0.59
C SER A 35 2.16 -21.84 -1.73
N LEU A 36 3.17 -21.50 -2.55
CA LEU A 36 3.62 -22.37 -3.62
C LEU A 36 4.35 -23.59 -3.04
N LYS A 37 4.05 -24.78 -3.56
CA LYS A 37 4.84 -25.99 -3.27
C LYS A 37 6.17 -25.89 -4.02
N ILE A 38 7.17 -25.31 -3.38
CA ILE A 38 8.51 -25.14 -3.94
C ILE A 38 9.37 -26.32 -3.50
N TYR A 39 9.77 -27.15 -4.46
CA TYR A 39 10.45 -28.41 -4.16
C TYR A 39 11.98 -28.29 -4.15
N SER A 40 12.57 -27.52 -5.06
CA SER A 40 14.01 -27.34 -5.16
C SER A 40 14.55 -26.27 -4.22
N ASP A 41 15.77 -26.46 -3.71
CA ASP A 41 16.34 -25.58 -2.67
C ASP A 41 16.81 -24.23 -3.23
N ASP A 42 17.21 -24.17 -4.50
CA ASP A 42 17.50 -22.92 -5.24
C ASP A 42 16.25 -22.05 -5.36
N ALA A 43 15.10 -22.65 -5.70
CA ALA A 43 13.84 -21.95 -5.74
C ALA A 43 13.40 -21.49 -4.34
N LYS A 44 13.57 -22.32 -3.30
CA LYS A 44 13.28 -21.91 -1.92
C LYS A 44 14.14 -20.71 -1.51
N PHE A 45 15.40 -20.67 -1.91
CA PHE A 45 16.31 -19.56 -1.67
C PHE A 45 15.82 -18.28 -2.35
N MET A 46 15.57 -18.33 -3.67
CA MET A 46 15.07 -17.18 -4.43
C MET A 46 13.75 -16.63 -3.85
N HIS A 47 12.80 -17.53 -3.56
CA HIS A 47 11.54 -17.14 -2.90
C HIS A 47 11.76 -16.59 -1.49
N GLY A 48 12.70 -17.14 -0.72
CA GLY A 48 13.05 -16.67 0.61
C GLY A 48 13.57 -15.23 0.59
N VAL A 49 14.47 -14.90 -0.34
CA VAL A 49 14.95 -13.53 -0.58
C VAL A 49 13.78 -12.61 -0.90
N MET A 50 12.97 -12.99 -1.89
CA MET A 50 11.85 -12.16 -2.35
C MET A 50 10.82 -11.94 -1.23
N ASN A 51 10.56 -12.96 -0.42
CA ASN A 51 9.62 -12.86 0.70
C ASN A 51 10.16 -11.96 1.83
N LEU A 52 11.46 -12.00 2.13
CA LEU A 52 12.07 -11.06 3.08
C LEU A 52 12.07 -9.62 2.55
N TYR A 53 12.31 -9.44 1.25
CA TYR A 53 12.24 -8.12 0.62
C TYR A 53 10.81 -7.57 0.68
N LYS A 54 9.81 -8.38 0.28
CA LYS A 54 8.40 -8.02 0.40
C LYS A 54 8.07 -7.65 1.84
N LEU A 55 8.44 -8.49 2.80
CA LEU A 55 8.15 -8.30 4.22
C LEU A 55 8.70 -6.99 4.80
N PHE A 56 9.98 -6.69 4.56
CA PHE A 56 10.66 -5.58 5.24
C PHE A 56 10.84 -4.30 4.41
N ILE A 57 10.54 -4.33 3.11
CA ILE A 57 10.67 -3.18 2.22
C ILE A 57 9.30 -2.82 1.61
N ASP A 58 8.71 -3.71 0.80
CA ASP A 58 7.50 -3.38 0.02
C ASP A 58 6.26 -3.26 0.90
N ALA A 59 6.14 -4.15 1.88
CA ALA A 59 4.96 -4.37 2.69
C ALA A 59 5.15 -3.82 4.11
N SER A 60 6.01 -2.83 4.31
CA SER A 60 6.29 -2.30 5.65
C SER A 60 6.87 -0.88 5.65
N ILE A 61 6.94 -0.32 6.86
CA ILE A 61 7.70 0.89 7.16
C ILE A 61 9.06 0.59 7.82
N CYS A 62 9.44 -0.68 7.92
CA CYS A 62 10.58 -1.14 8.74
C CYS A 62 11.91 -0.49 8.32
N ASN A 63 12.10 -0.27 7.02
CA ASN A 63 13.28 0.40 6.46
C ASN A 63 13.46 1.86 6.91
N ASN A 64 12.40 2.47 7.46
CA ASN A 64 12.40 3.87 7.90
C ASN A 64 12.55 4.03 9.42
N LEU A 65 12.56 2.95 10.21
CA LEU A 65 12.63 3.01 11.67
C LEU A 65 13.92 3.65 12.20
N GLY A 66 14.98 3.69 11.39
CA GLY A 66 16.22 4.39 11.74
C GLY A 66 16.03 5.88 12.03
N THR A 67 15.02 6.50 11.40
CA THR A 67 14.66 7.90 11.66
C THR A 67 14.15 8.09 13.09
N LEU A 68 13.23 7.22 13.54
CA LEU A 68 12.72 7.20 14.91
C LEU A 68 13.83 6.86 15.90
N LYS A 69 14.67 5.86 15.60
CA LYS A 69 15.82 5.51 16.44
C LYS A 69 16.72 6.71 16.69
N LYS A 70 17.10 7.43 15.63
CA LYS A 70 18.01 8.57 15.73
C LYS A 70 17.38 9.73 16.50
N LYS A 71 16.11 10.04 16.23
CA LYS A 71 15.41 11.18 16.84
C LYS A 71 15.13 10.99 18.32
N TYR A 72 14.80 9.77 18.74
CA TYR A 72 14.38 9.46 20.11
C TYR A 72 15.39 8.61 20.89
N SER A 73 16.58 8.35 20.32
CA SER A 73 17.64 7.57 20.97
C SER A 73 17.20 6.16 21.41
N LEU A 74 16.32 5.51 20.64
CA LEU A 74 15.73 4.22 21.01
C LEU A 74 16.79 3.12 21.11
N SER A 75 16.76 2.37 22.22
CA SER A 75 17.70 1.29 22.51
C SER A 75 17.26 -0.06 21.91
N PHE A 76 17.47 -0.22 20.61
CA PHE A 76 17.35 -1.51 19.92
C PHE A 76 18.42 -1.68 18.83
N ASP A 77 18.71 -2.93 18.45
CA ASP A 77 19.77 -3.29 17.50
C ASP A 77 19.38 -3.02 16.03
N TYR A 78 19.14 -1.76 15.71
CA TYR A 78 18.86 -1.33 14.34
C TYR A 78 20.04 -1.53 13.39
N LYS A 79 21.28 -1.57 13.90
CA LYS A 79 22.46 -1.77 13.06
C LYS A 79 22.40 -3.15 12.41
N SER A 80 22.23 -4.21 13.22
CA SER A 80 22.05 -5.56 12.67
C SER A 80 20.87 -5.66 11.72
N PHE A 81 19.76 -4.98 12.03
CA PHE A 81 18.59 -4.99 11.15
C PHE A 81 18.89 -4.31 9.81
N LYS A 82 19.56 -3.15 9.82
CA LYS A 82 20.00 -2.44 8.62
C LYS A 82 20.96 -3.28 7.79
N ASP A 83 21.89 -4.00 8.43
CA ASP A 83 22.82 -4.89 7.74
C ASP A 83 22.09 -6.04 7.04
N ILE A 84 21.07 -6.64 7.70
CA ILE A 84 20.18 -7.64 7.09
C ILE A 84 19.42 -7.04 5.90
N LEU A 85 18.82 -5.86 6.07
CA LEU A 85 18.10 -5.17 4.99
C LEU A 85 18.99 -4.94 3.78
N GLY A 86 20.24 -4.48 3.98
CA GLY A 86 21.20 -4.28 2.92
C GLY A 86 21.46 -5.56 2.13
N VAL A 87 21.66 -6.69 2.82
CA VAL A 87 21.81 -8.00 2.17
C VAL A 87 20.58 -8.37 1.33
N ILE A 88 19.38 -8.24 1.89
CA ILE A 88 18.14 -8.60 1.19
C ILE A 88 17.89 -7.68 -0.02
N GLN A 89 18.21 -6.40 0.08
CA GLN A 89 18.10 -5.44 -1.03
C GLN A 89 19.10 -5.77 -2.14
N SER A 90 20.38 -6.01 -1.82
CA SER A 90 21.37 -6.41 -2.82
C SER A 90 21.01 -7.74 -3.49
N PHE A 91 20.51 -8.71 -2.74
CA PHE A 91 20.01 -9.96 -3.33
C PHE A 91 18.82 -9.73 -4.26
N ARG A 92 17.84 -8.91 -3.87
CA ARG A 92 16.71 -8.58 -4.74
C ARG A 92 17.18 -7.90 -6.02
N THR A 93 18.16 -7.00 -5.93
CA THR A 93 18.74 -6.36 -7.11
C THR A 93 19.44 -7.38 -8.01
N TYR A 94 20.31 -8.21 -7.42
CA TYR A 94 21.07 -9.24 -8.11
C TYR A 94 20.18 -10.26 -8.83
N LEU A 95 19.12 -10.76 -8.16
CA LEU A 95 18.19 -11.73 -8.75
C LEU A 95 17.16 -11.11 -9.71
N GLY A 96 16.87 -9.80 -9.56
CA GLY A 96 15.75 -9.14 -10.22
C GLY A 96 16.12 -8.25 -11.41
N HIS A 97 17.41 -7.96 -11.61
CA HIS A 97 17.88 -7.10 -12.69
C HIS A 97 18.90 -7.80 -13.59
N ASN A 98 19.06 -7.27 -14.81
CA ASN A 98 20.02 -7.80 -15.78
C ASN A 98 21.46 -7.56 -15.27
N GLU A 99 22.26 -8.63 -15.21
CA GLU A 99 23.63 -8.64 -14.71
C GLU A 99 24.67 -7.98 -15.64
N ASP A 100 24.25 -7.43 -16.79
CA ASP A 100 25.15 -6.66 -17.66
C ASP A 100 25.81 -5.50 -16.89
N TYR A 101 27.14 -5.45 -16.91
CA TYR A 101 27.93 -4.45 -16.18
C TYR A 101 27.55 -3.00 -16.52
N ARG A 102 27.00 -2.76 -17.73
CA ARG A 102 26.51 -1.45 -18.17
C ARG A 102 25.30 -0.98 -17.38
N ASN A 103 24.63 -1.87 -16.65
CA ASN A 103 23.50 -1.54 -15.80
C ASN A 103 23.92 -1.05 -14.40
N GLY A 104 25.22 -1.12 -14.05
CA GLY A 104 25.76 -0.50 -12.83
C GLY A 104 25.54 -1.27 -11.53
N TYR A 105 25.25 -2.57 -11.57
CA TYR A 105 24.97 -3.40 -10.37
C TYR A 105 26.19 -4.17 -9.83
N GLU A 106 27.41 -3.78 -10.20
CA GLU A 106 28.63 -4.50 -9.84
C GLU A 106 28.88 -4.53 -8.32
N GLU A 107 28.49 -3.47 -7.61
CA GLU A 107 28.63 -3.38 -6.15
C GLU A 107 27.71 -4.37 -5.42
N ASP A 108 26.45 -4.49 -5.86
CA ASP A 108 25.49 -5.44 -5.31
C ASP A 108 25.93 -6.89 -5.56
N LYS A 109 26.46 -7.17 -6.76
CA LYS A 109 27.04 -8.48 -7.10
C LYS A 109 28.19 -8.83 -6.16
N LYS A 110 29.17 -7.94 -5.98
CA LYS A 110 30.29 -8.14 -5.04
C LYS A 110 29.81 -8.33 -3.60
N TYR A 111 28.76 -7.63 -3.21
CA TYR A 111 28.18 -7.76 -1.86
C TYR A 111 27.53 -9.14 -1.66
N VAL A 112 26.81 -9.64 -2.67
CA VAL A 112 26.21 -10.98 -2.70
C VAL A 112 27.29 -12.07 -2.69
N GLU A 113 28.32 -11.96 -3.53
CA GLU A 113 29.43 -12.93 -3.59
C GLU A 113 30.17 -13.03 -2.25
N LYS A 114 30.40 -11.88 -1.57
CA LYS A 114 30.95 -11.85 -0.22
C LYS A 114 30.04 -12.51 0.81
N TRP A 115 28.72 -12.32 0.68
CA TRP A 115 27.76 -12.99 1.55
C TRP A 115 27.82 -14.50 1.37
N PHE A 116 27.79 -14.99 0.13
CA PHE A 116 27.94 -16.42 -0.15
C PHE A 116 29.28 -16.96 0.36
N SER A 117 30.37 -16.22 0.18
CA SER A 117 31.70 -16.64 0.66
C SER A 117 31.71 -16.85 2.17
N ARG A 118 31.01 -16.00 2.92
CA ARG A 118 30.87 -16.14 4.38
C ARG A 118 29.97 -17.31 4.79
N VAL A 119 28.90 -17.58 4.05
CA VAL A 119 27.89 -18.60 4.42
C VAL A 119 28.27 -20.00 3.93
N LEU A 120 28.90 -20.08 2.75
CA LEU A 120 29.16 -21.31 2.01
C LEU A 120 30.66 -21.61 1.83
N GLY A 121 31.53 -20.63 2.08
CA GLY A 121 32.96 -20.73 1.75
C GLY A 121 33.29 -20.53 0.26
N LYS A 122 32.31 -20.11 -0.56
CA LYS A 122 32.45 -19.86 -2.01
C LYS A 122 31.62 -18.66 -2.45
N GLU A 123 31.96 -18.05 -3.59
CA GLU A 123 31.29 -16.87 -4.12
C GLU A 123 29.88 -17.12 -4.68
N SER A 124 29.54 -18.39 -4.98
CA SER A 124 28.20 -18.78 -5.43
C SER A 124 27.85 -20.22 -5.03
N PRO A 125 26.55 -20.54 -4.90
CA PRO A 125 26.08 -21.91 -4.72
C PRO A 125 26.08 -22.69 -6.05
N GLU A 126 26.57 -23.92 -6.00
CA GLU A 126 26.69 -24.89 -7.10
C GLU A 126 25.83 -26.16 -6.86
N THR A 127 25.44 -26.44 -5.60
CA THR A 127 24.68 -27.65 -5.23
C THR A 127 23.42 -27.33 -4.41
N ALA A 128 22.48 -28.28 -4.37
CA ALA A 128 21.25 -28.15 -3.57
C ALA A 128 21.55 -28.00 -2.07
N GLU A 129 22.56 -28.70 -1.55
CA GLU A 129 22.99 -28.59 -0.15
C GLU A 129 23.49 -27.19 0.19
N GLN A 130 24.19 -26.54 -0.74
CA GLN A 130 24.64 -25.16 -0.55
C GLN A 130 23.47 -24.18 -0.56
N TYR A 131 22.48 -24.37 -1.44
CA TYR A 131 21.25 -23.59 -1.39
C TYR A 131 20.47 -23.80 -0.09
N LYS A 132 20.46 -25.03 0.44
CA LYS A 132 19.84 -25.32 1.74
C LYS A 132 20.50 -24.54 2.87
N LEU A 133 21.84 -24.49 2.91
CA LEU A 133 22.57 -23.67 3.89
C LEU A 133 22.23 -22.17 3.75
N ALA A 134 22.13 -21.69 2.50
CA ALA A 134 21.73 -20.30 2.25
C ALA A 134 20.31 -20.02 2.75
N VAL A 135 19.35 -20.94 2.53
CA VAL A 135 17.98 -20.84 3.06
C VAL A 135 17.96 -20.81 4.58
N GLU A 136 18.74 -21.67 5.24
CA GLU A 136 18.86 -21.68 6.71
C GLU A 136 19.34 -20.34 7.26
N GLU A 137 20.30 -19.71 6.58
CA GLU A 137 20.78 -18.37 6.95
C GLU A 137 19.71 -17.28 6.75
N LEU A 138 18.93 -17.33 5.66
CA LEU A 138 17.79 -16.43 5.47
C LEU A 138 16.72 -16.61 6.56
N ILE A 139 16.47 -17.84 7.01
CA ILE A 139 15.56 -18.12 8.14
C ILE A 139 16.07 -17.44 9.42
N LYS A 140 17.38 -17.54 9.71
CA LYS A 140 18.00 -16.84 10.85
C LYS A 140 17.85 -15.33 10.74
N TYR A 141 18.01 -14.77 9.54
CA TYR A 141 17.77 -13.35 9.30
C TYR A 141 16.33 -12.95 9.59
N GLY A 142 15.35 -13.70 9.09
CA GLY A 142 13.94 -13.48 9.40
C GLY A 142 13.66 -13.50 10.91
N ALA A 143 14.17 -14.52 11.61
CA ALA A 143 14.00 -14.65 13.06
C ALA A 143 14.66 -13.50 13.84
N LYS A 144 15.92 -13.16 13.51
CA LYS A 144 16.65 -12.06 14.14
C LYS A 144 15.95 -10.72 13.92
N SER A 145 15.47 -10.46 12.71
CA SER A 145 14.70 -9.25 12.39
C SER A 145 13.43 -9.14 13.23
N ILE A 146 12.66 -10.22 13.37
CA ILE A 146 11.44 -10.21 14.21
C ILE A 146 11.76 -9.95 15.68
N LEU A 147 12.87 -10.49 16.21
CA LEU A 147 13.31 -10.20 17.58
C LEU A 147 13.67 -8.72 17.75
N ILE A 148 14.41 -8.15 16.81
CA ILE A 148 14.78 -6.73 16.81
C ILE A 148 13.54 -5.83 16.75
N LEU A 149 12.58 -6.15 15.87
CA LEU A 149 11.34 -5.39 15.73
C LEU A 149 10.47 -5.47 16.99
N ASN A 150 10.40 -6.63 17.66
CA ASN A 150 9.74 -6.73 18.97
C ASN A 150 10.45 -5.87 20.02
N SER A 151 11.78 -5.88 20.07
CA SER A 151 12.54 -5.01 20.97
C SER A 151 12.29 -3.53 20.70
N PHE A 152 12.13 -3.12 19.43
CA PHE A 152 11.73 -1.77 19.07
C PHE A 152 10.33 -1.43 19.63
N VAL A 153 9.35 -2.33 19.48
CA VAL A 153 7.99 -2.13 20.02
C VAL A 153 8.01 -2.01 21.55
N GLU A 154 8.77 -2.87 22.24
CA GLU A 154 8.96 -2.78 23.69
C GLU A 154 9.55 -1.44 24.12
N GLU A 155 10.61 -1.00 23.43
CA GLU A 155 11.29 0.25 23.73
C GLU A 155 10.33 1.44 23.58
N VAL A 156 9.61 1.53 22.46
CA VAL A 156 8.62 2.60 22.23
C VAL A 156 7.51 2.56 23.28
N SER A 157 7.05 1.37 23.69
CA SER A 157 5.95 1.23 24.65
C SER A 157 6.26 1.82 26.03
N LYS A 158 7.55 1.87 26.41
CA LYS A 158 8.05 2.35 27.71
C LYS A 158 8.70 3.74 27.61
N HIS A 159 8.85 4.28 26.40
CA HIS A 159 9.58 5.51 26.18
C HIS A 159 8.83 6.73 26.73
N VAL A 160 9.54 7.65 27.38
CA VAL A 160 8.95 8.86 27.99
C VAL A 160 8.27 9.78 26.98
N ARG A 161 8.74 9.77 25.73
CA ARG A 161 8.16 10.51 24.58
C ARG A 161 7.28 9.64 23.67
N LYS A 162 6.65 8.59 24.20
CA LYS A 162 5.82 7.63 23.43
C LYS A 162 4.83 8.33 22.49
N GLN A 163 4.13 9.36 22.96
CA GLN A 163 3.13 10.08 22.14
C GLN A 163 3.76 10.79 20.94
N GLU A 164 4.92 11.44 21.12
CA GLU A 164 5.62 12.07 20.00
C GLU A 164 6.14 11.03 19.00
N ILE A 165 6.59 9.86 19.47
CA ILE A 165 7.01 8.76 18.61
C ILE A 165 5.82 8.25 17.78
N ILE A 166 4.64 8.11 18.39
CA ILE A 166 3.41 7.71 17.70
C ILE A 166 3.10 8.68 16.56
N GLU A 167 3.17 9.99 16.79
CA GLU A 167 2.91 10.99 15.75
C GLU A 167 3.90 10.94 14.59
N ASP A 168 5.18 10.73 14.88
CA ASP A 168 6.18 10.56 13.82
C ASP A 168 6.07 9.21 13.09
N TRP A 169 5.65 8.15 13.78
CA TRP A 169 5.36 6.86 13.18
C TRP A 169 4.16 6.97 12.22
N LYS A 170 3.09 7.69 12.60
CA LYS A 170 1.97 7.98 11.69
C LYS A 170 2.45 8.65 10.40
N LYS A 171 3.39 9.60 10.48
CA LYS A 171 4.00 10.22 9.29
C LYS A 171 4.71 9.20 8.40
N LEU A 172 5.45 8.25 8.98
CA LEU A 172 6.06 7.17 8.20
C LEU A 172 5.02 6.30 7.48
N ILE A 173 3.87 6.06 8.09
CA ILE A 173 2.76 5.33 7.46
C ILE A 173 2.10 6.18 6.36
N PHE A 174 1.89 7.47 6.57
CA PHE A 174 1.37 8.35 5.51
C PHE A 174 2.32 8.43 4.33
N ASP A 175 3.63 8.49 4.57
CA ASP A 175 4.64 8.46 3.52
C ASP A 175 4.69 7.10 2.81
N PHE A 176 4.39 6.00 3.51
CA PHE A 176 4.18 4.69 2.88
C PHE A 176 3.05 4.74 1.85
N TYR A 177 1.90 5.35 2.17
CA TYR A 177 0.78 5.46 1.23
C TYR A 177 1.07 6.33 0.00
N LYS A 178 2.01 7.27 0.11
CA LYS A 178 2.46 8.12 -1.01
C LYS A 178 3.42 7.41 -1.98
N ARG A 179 3.94 6.22 -1.64
CA ARG A 179 4.83 5.47 -2.52
C ARG A 179 4.10 5.05 -3.81
N PRO A 180 4.77 5.03 -4.97
CA PRO A 180 4.14 4.59 -6.23
C PRO A 180 3.48 3.22 -6.15
N ASN A 181 4.12 2.26 -5.47
CA ASN A 181 3.61 0.89 -5.33
C ASN A 181 2.33 0.82 -4.47
N SER A 182 2.11 1.79 -3.58
CA SER A 182 0.91 1.84 -2.72
C SER A 182 -0.36 2.14 -3.53
N LYS A 183 -0.25 2.67 -4.75
CA LYS A 183 -1.38 2.77 -5.69
C LYS A 183 -2.02 1.41 -5.97
N ASN A 184 -1.23 0.33 -5.96
CA ASN A 184 -1.74 -1.02 -6.19
C ASN A 184 -2.61 -1.51 -5.04
N ILE A 185 -2.38 -1.04 -3.81
CA ILE A 185 -3.23 -1.34 -2.65
C ILE A 185 -4.63 -0.74 -2.86
N VAL A 186 -4.68 0.52 -3.31
CA VAL A 186 -5.94 1.22 -3.61
C VAL A 186 -6.67 0.55 -4.76
N LYS A 187 -5.98 0.27 -5.87
CA LYS A 187 -6.57 -0.43 -7.03
C LYS A 187 -7.07 -1.83 -6.66
N GLY A 188 -6.29 -2.59 -5.89
CA GLY A 188 -6.69 -3.92 -5.42
C GLY A 188 -7.93 -3.88 -4.53
N SER A 189 -8.00 -2.91 -3.61
CA SER A 189 -9.17 -2.73 -2.75
C SER A 189 -10.40 -2.29 -3.54
N LEU A 190 -10.23 -1.38 -4.51
CA LEU A 190 -11.29 -0.94 -5.41
C LEU A 190 -11.84 -2.10 -6.24
N LYS A 191 -10.94 -3.00 -6.67
CA LYS A 191 -11.28 -4.25 -7.37
C LYS A 191 -12.20 -5.14 -6.53
N LEU A 192 -11.86 -5.32 -5.26
CA LEU A 192 -12.63 -6.16 -4.33
C LEU A 192 -14.02 -5.58 -4.05
N VAL A 193 -14.12 -4.26 -3.80
CA VAL A 193 -15.42 -3.62 -3.54
C VAL A 193 -16.31 -3.66 -4.78
N TYR A 194 -15.75 -3.44 -5.97
CA TYR A 194 -16.49 -3.55 -7.23
C TYR A 194 -17.06 -4.97 -7.43
N GLN A 195 -16.25 -6.01 -7.18
CA GLN A 195 -16.68 -7.42 -7.24
C GLN A 195 -17.82 -7.73 -6.28
N SER A 196 -17.68 -7.27 -5.04
CA SER A 196 -18.68 -7.46 -4.01
C SER A 196 -20.04 -6.89 -4.43
N LYS A 197 -20.06 -5.68 -5.00
CA LYS A 197 -21.29 -5.01 -5.48
C LYS A 197 -21.92 -5.68 -6.71
N GLN A 198 -21.12 -6.27 -7.59
CA GLN A 198 -21.62 -7.02 -8.76
C GLN A 198 -22.23 -8.38 -8.41
N GLY A 199 -21.91 -8.94 -7.23
CA GLY A 199 -22.36 -10.27 -6.84
C GLY A 199 -21.71 -11.42 -7.64
N THR A 200 -20.65 -11.15 -8.41
CA THR A 200 -19.92 -12.16 -9.20
C THR A 200 -18.41 -12.06 -9.01
N LEU A 201 -17.73 -13.21 -8.92
CA LEU A 201 -16.27 -13.30 -8.77
C LEU A 201 -15.52 -13.34 -10.12
N THR A 202 -16.20 -13.05 -11.22
CA THR A 202 -15.64 -13.13 -12.57
C THR A 202 -14.58 -12.05 -12.86
N SER A 203 -13.69 -12.35 -13.81
CA SER A 203 -12.77 -11.37 -14.37
C SER A 203 -13.54 -10.30 -15.13
N TYR A 204 -13.16 -9.04 -14.95
CA TYR A 204 -13.74 -7.91 -15.67
C TYR A 204 -12.65 -6.98 -16.23
N PRO A 205 -12.98 -6.23 -17.28
CA PRO A 205 -12.12 -5.20 -17.83
C PRO A 205 -11.73 -4.12 -16.79
N GLU A 206 -10.45 -3.77 -16.67
CA GLU A 206 -10.00 -2.66 -15.80
C GLU A 206 -10.66 -1.32 -16.18
N VAL A 207 -11.11 -1.18 -17.44
CA VAL A 207 -11.86 -0.01 -17.90
C VAL A 207 -13.18 0.18 -17.16
N ASP A 208 -13.83 -0.88 -16.69
CA ASP A 208 -15.11 -0.78 -15.97
C ASP A 208 -14.92 -0.18 -14.58
N ILE A 209 -13.86 -0.58 -13.86
CA ILE A 209 -13.43 0.10 -12.63
C ILE A 209 -13.12 1.56 -12.92
N ALA A 210 -12.41 1.84 -14.01
CA ALA A 210 -12.01 3.20 -14.34
C ALA A 210 -13.23 4.10 -14.62
N LEU A 211 -14.25 3.57 -15.31
CA LEU A 211 -15.54 4.24 -15.50
C LEU A 211 -16.32 4.38 -14.20
N TRP A 212 -16.23 3.42 -13.30
CA TRP A 212 -16.86 3.49 -11.98
C TRP A 212 -16.22 4.59 -11.11
N ALA A 213 -14.88 4.67 -11.09
CA ALA A 213 -14.15 5.76 -10.45
C ALA A 213 -14.52 7.13 -11.04
N LYS A 214 -14.61 7.23 -12.37
CA LYS A 214 -15.14 8.43 -13.04
C LYS A 214 -16.55 8.78 -12.56
N SER A 215 -17.42 7.79 -12.43
CA SER A 215 -18.81 8.00 -12.01
C SER A 215 -18.86 8.53 -10.59
N MET A 216 -18.09 7.95 -9.67
CA MET A 216 -17.99 8.40 -8.28
C MET A 216 -17.58 9.88 -8.17
N LEU A 217 -16.56 10.33 -8.90
CA LEU A 217 -16.05 11.71 -8.83
C LEU A 217 -17.11 12.78 -9.16
N PHE A 218 -18.11 12.43 -9.96
CA PHE A 218 -19.18 13.33 -10.42
C PHE A 218 -20.56 12.96 -9.88
N TYR A 219 -20.65 11.92 -9.05
CA TYR A 219 -21.94 11.38 -8.63
C TYR A 219 -22.79 12.36 -7.82
N PRO A 220 -22.25 13.13 -6.84
CA PRO A 220 -23.05 14.06 -6.07
C PRO A 220 -23.82 15.06 -6.95
N GLU A 221 -23.16 15.65 -7.94
CA GLU A 221 -23.80 16.59 -8.87
C GLU A 221 -24.73 15.90 -9.87
N LYS A 222 -24.32 14.74 -10.41
CA LYS A 222 -25.14 13.99 -11.38
C LYS A 222 -26.44 13.47 -10.77
N SER A 223 -26.37 12.88 -9.57
CA SER A 223 -27.55 12.35 -8.88
C SER A 223 -28.57 13.45 -8.59
N GLN A 224 -28.11 14.66 -8.24
CA GLN A 224 -28.99 15.82 -8.06
C GLN A 224 -29.64 16.25 -9.37
N ILE A 225 -28.88 16.31 -10.46
CA ILE A 225 -29.42 16.62 -11.80
C ILE A 225 -30.50 15.60 -12.20
N ASP A 226 -30.22 14.30 -12.03
CA ASP A 226 -31.14 13.23 -12.38
C ASP A 226 -32.43 13.28 -11.55
N THR A 227 -32.31 13.55 -10.24
CA THR A 227 -33.45 13.74 -9.33
C THR A 227 -34.32 14.91 -9.76
N ILE A 228 -33.71 16.06 -10.07
CA ILE A 228 -34.44 17.26 -10.53
C ILE A 228 -35.14 16.97 -11.86
N ASN A 229 -34.46 16.30 -12.79
CA ASN A 229 -35.03 15.95 -14.09
C ASN A 229 -36.24 15.01 -13.96
N SER A 230 -36.18 14.01 -13.06
CA SER A 230 -37.33 13.14 -12.75
C SER A 230 -38.50 13.94 -12.18
N LEU A 231 -38.25 14.83 -11.20
CA LEU A 231 -39.27 15.69 -10.62
C LEU A 231 -39.98 16.57 -11.67
N ILE A 232 -39.22 17.15 -12.62
CA ILE A 232 -39.76 17.97 -13.71
C ILE A 232 -40.61 17.13 -14.67
N ARG A 233 -40.21 15.88 -14.96
CA ARG A 233 -40.95 14.99 -15.86
C ARG A 233 -42.25 14.48 -15.25
N GLU A 234 -42.24 14.19 -13.95
CA GLU A 234 -43.35 13.54 -13.24
C GLU A 234 -44.42 14.53 -12.76
N ASN A 235 -44.09 15.82 -12.63
CA ASN A 235 -44.97 16.80 -12.00
C ASN A 235 -45.23 18.02 -12.91
N LYS A 236 -46.47 18.52 -12.89
CA LYS A 236 -46.78 19.85 -13.42
C LYS A 236 -46.37 20.90 -12.40
N LEU A 237 -45.15 21.42 -12.54
CA LEU A 237 -44.58 22.41 -11.62
C LEU A 237 -44.89 23.85 -12.07
N PRO A 238 -45.10 24.80 -11.13
CA PRO A 238 -45.23 26.22 -11.44
C PRO A 238 -43.98 26.79 -12.12
N SER A 239 -44.16 27.83 -12.95
CA SER A 239 -43.09 28.49 -13.73
C SER A 239 -41.89 28.94 -12.87
N ASP A 240 -42.15 29.54 -11.71
CA ASP A 240 -41.08 30.00 -10.83
C ASP A 240 -40.29 28.86 -10.18
N THR A 241 -40.95 27.73 -9.90
CA THR A 241 -40.29 26.51 -9.42
C THR A 241 -39.43 25.90 -10.51
N LEU A 242 -39.92 25.85 -11.75
CA LEU A 242 -39.14 25.37 -12.91
C LEU A 242 -37.89 26.22 -13.13
N LYS A 243 -37.97 27.55 -13.04
CA LYS A 243 -36.80 28.44 -13.14
C LYS A 243 -35.75 28.14 -12.07
N LYS A 244 -36.17 27.93 -10.81
CA LYS A 244 -35.26 27.60 -9.71
C LYS A 244 -34.56 26.25 -9.93
N LEU A 245 -35.32 25.22 -10.31
CA LEU A 245 -34.79 23.89 -10.58
C LEU A 245 -33.83 23.87 -11.78
N SER A 246 -34.17 24.56 -12.87
CA SER A 246 -33.28 24.70 -14.03
C SER A 246 -31.98 25.40 -13.67
N LYS A 247 -32.02 26.42 -12.80
CA LYS A 247 -30.81 27.06 -12.29
C LYS A 247 -29.94 26.09 -11.50
N GLN A 248 -30.53 25.28 -10.61
CA GLN A 248 -29.78 24.27 -9.85
C GLN A 248 -29.11 23.22 -10.75
N ILE A 249 -29.79 22.80 -11.84
CA ILE A 249 -29.18 21.92 -12.85
C ILE A 249 -27.94 22.59 -13.45
N GLU A 250 -28.03 23.86 -13.83
CA GLU A 250 -26.91 24.59 -14.44
C GLU A 250 -25.75 24.76 -13.47
N ASP A 251 -26.03 25.16 -12.22
CA ASP A 251 -25.02 25.29 -11.16
C ASP A 251 -24.27 23.95 -10.95
N ASN A 252 -24.98 22.82 -11.02
CA ASN A 252 -24.35 21.49 -10.87
C ASN A 252 -23.55 21.06 -12.11
N LYS A 253 -23.98 21.43 -13.32
CA LYS A 253 -23.17 21.21 -14.53
C LYS A 253 -21.88 22.02 -14.48
N GLU A 254 -21.95 23.27 -14.04
CA GLU A 254 -20.77 24.13 -13.90
C GLU A 254 -19.77 23.51 -12.90
N LYS A 255 -20.25 23.01 -11.74
CA LYS A 255 -19.40 22.28 -10.79
C LYS A 255 -18.74 21.05 -11.40
N ILE A 256 -19.46 20.28 -12.24
CA ILE A 256 -18.89 19.12 -12.93
C ILE A 256 -17.75 19.56 -13.86
N GLU A 257 -17.94 20.62 -14.64
CA GLU A 257 -16.90 21.13 -15.55
C GLU A 257 -15.71 21.73 -14.78
N GLN A 258 -15.94 22.43 -13.67
CA GLN A 258 -14.89 22.90 -12.78
C GLN A 258 -14.08 21.73 -12.18
N LYS A 259 -14.74 20.66 -11.73
CA LYS A 259 -14.07 19.43 -11.28
C LYS A 259 -13.27 18.78 -12.40
N ARG A 260 -13.84 18.68 -13.61
CA ARG A 260 -13.14 18.11 -14.77
C ARG A 260 -11.88 18.91 -15.09
N LYS A 261 -11.97 20.25 -15.08
CA LYS A 261 -10.82 21.14 -15.25
C LYS A 261 -9.75 20.91 -14.18
N SER A 262 -10.14 20.87 -12.91
CA SER A 262 -9.20 20.60 -11.81
C SER A 262 -8.46 19.26 -11.96
N ILE A 263 -9.16 18.20 -12.38
CA ILE A 263 -8.55 16.89 -12.67
C ILE A 263 -7.58 17.00 -13.85
N SER A 264 -7.98 17.69 -14.91
CA SER A 264 -7.16 17.95 -16.10
C SER A 264 -5.85 18.65 -15.77
N ASP A 265 -5.95 19.73 -15.00
CA ASP A 265 -4.81 20.54 -14.54
C ASP A 265 -3.90 19.69 -13.65
N TYR A 266 -4.46 18.90 -12.73
CA TYR A 266 -3.70 18.01 -11.84
C TYR A 266 -2.90 16.95 -12.61
N LEU A 267 -3.46 16.44 -13.71
CA LEU A 267 -2.82 15.41 -14.55
C LEU A 267 -1.95 15.99 -15.67
N ASN A 268 -1.88 17.32 -15.82
CA ASN A 268 -1.23 18.02 -16.93
C ASN A 268 -1.74 17.52 -18.30
N LYS A 269 -3.06 17.45 -18.47
CA LYS A 269 -3.73 17.06 -19.72
C LYS A 269 -4.74 18.10 -20.16
N SER A 270 -5.13 18.08 -21.44
CA SER A 270 -6.32 18.79 -21.91
C SER A 270 -7.58 18.08 -21.43
N GLN A 271 -8.67 18.83 -21.21
CA GLN A 271 -9.94 18.27 -20.73
C GLN A 271 -10.53 17.28 -21.74
N ASP A 272 -10.38 17.58 -23.03
CA ASP A 272 -10.90 16.76 -24.13
C ASP A 272 -10.13 15.44 -24.29
N ASP A 273 -8.91 15.36 -23.73
CA ASP A 273 -8.05 14.18 -23.80
C ASP A 273 -8.24 13.21 -22.62
N LEU A 274 -9.06 13.58 -21.62
CA LEU A 274 -9.26 12.76 -20.42
C LEU A 274 -9.99 11.46 -20.73
N LYS A 275 -9.28 10.34 -20.54
CA LYS A 275 -9.80 8.97 -20.70
C LYS A 275 -10.25 8.39 -19.37
N ALA A 276 -10.97 7.26 -19.39
CA ALA A 276 -11.46 6.60 -18.18
C ALA A 276 -10.33 6.34 -17.16
N TYR A 277 -9.18 5.85 -17.62
CA TYR A 277 -8.03 5.56 -16.76
C TYR A 277 -7.42 6.81 -16.08
N ASP A 278 -7.63 8.00 -16.64
CA ASP A 278 -7.14 9.25 -16.03
C ASP A 278 -7.89 9.55 -14.73
N TYR A 279 -9.19 9.28 -14.68
CA TYR A 279 -9.99 9.43 -13.46
C TYR A 279 -9.58 8.42 -12.39
N LEU A 280 -9.25 7.19 -12.78
CA LEU A 280 -8.72 6.18 -11.86
C LEU A 280 -7.34 6.58 -11.32
N ASP A 281 -6.42 7.03 -12.19
CA ASP A 281 -5.10 7.49 -11.75
C ASP A 281 -5.23 8.70 -10.83
N TYR A 282 -6.06 9.69 -11.17
CA TYR A 282 -6.38 10.82 -10.29
C TYR A 282 -6.85 10.37 -8.92
N TYR A 283 -7.87 9.50 -8.86
CA TYR A 283 -8.41 8.98 -7.60
C TYR A 283 -7.33 8.30 -6.75
N THR A 284 -6.50 7.45 -7.37
CA THR A 284 -5.40 6.78 -6.64
C THR A 284 -4.30 7.73 -6.17
N ARG A 285 -4.08 8.85 -6.86
CA ARG A 285 -3.06 9.86 -6.52
C ARG A 285 -3.48 10.75 -5.36
N ILE A 286 -4.76 11.07 -5.23
CA ILE A 286 -5.29 11.89 -4.11
C ILE A 286 -5.66 11.04 -2.88
N PHE A 287 -5.57 9.72 -3.00
CA PHE A 287 -5.96 8.80 -1.94
C PHE A 287 -5.14 8.94 -0.65
N PRO A 288 -3.81 9.17 -0.69
CA PRO A 288 -3.03 9.39 0.54
C PRO A 288 -3.53 10.59 1.36
N GLU A 289 -3.93 11.68 0.71
CA GLU A 289 -4.50 12.85 1.35
C GLU A 289 -5.86 12.52 1.99
N LYS A 290 -6.72 11.75 1.30
CA LYS A 290 -7.99 11.25 1.86
C LYS A 290 -7.77 10.42 3.14
N ILE A 291 -6.74 9.58 3.18
CA ILE A 291 -6.39 8.81 4.39
C ILE A 291 -6.10 9.77 5.56
N ILE A 292 -5.28 10.80 5.32
CA ILE A 292 -4.89 11.77 6.35
C ILE A 292 -6.11 12.57 6.84
N GLU A 293 -6.94 13.07 5.93
CA GLU A 293 -8.15 13.83 6.25
C GLU A 293 -9.11 13.03 7.12
N ARG A 294 -9.42 11.80 6.70
CA ARG A 294 -10.35 10.91 7.41
C ARG A 294 -9.78 10.45 8.76
N PHE A 295 -8.47 10.23 8.84
CA PHE A 295 -7.82 9.86 10.10
C PHE A 295 -7.90 11.03 11.10
N ASN A 296 -7.61 12.25 10.66
CA ASN A 296 -7.71 13.45 11.49
C ASN A 296 -9.15 13.79 11.91
N ALA A 297 -10.14 13.42 11.09
CA ALA A 297 -11.56 13.54 11.43
C ALA A 297 -12.02 12.55 12.52
N GLY A 298 -11.22 11.53 12.83
CA GLY A 298 -11.57 10.47 13.78
C GLY A 298 -12.40 9.33 13.20
N ASP A 299 -12.57 9.27 11.87
CA ASP A 299 -13.36 8.25 11.17
C ASP A 299 -12.67 6.88 11.14
N ILE A 300 -11.35 6.85 11.36
CA ILE A 300 -10.49 5.67 11.18
C ILE A 300 -9.76 5.34 12.47
N ILE A 301 -9.85 4.06 12.86
CA ILE A 301 -9.23 3.54 14.09
C ILE A 301 -7.85 2.93 13.81
N SER A 302 -7.65 2.34 12.63
CA SER A 302 -6.47 1.59 12.21
C SER A 302 -5.96 2.11 10.88
N LEU A 303 -4.66 2.37 10.77
CA LEU A 303 -4.02 2.74 9.50
C LEU A 303 -3.61 1.51 8.69
N LEU A 304 -3.99 0.29 9.05
CA LEU A 304 -3.74 -0.87 8.20
C LEU A 304 -4.54 -0.75 6.90
N PRO A 305 -3.98 -1.11 5.73
CA PRO A 305 -4.66 -1.01 4.45
C PRO A 305 -6.06 -1.62 4.38
N GLN A 306 -6.23 -2.83 4.92
CA GLN A 306 -7.52 -3.52 4.91
C GLN A 306 -8.58 -2.82 5.76
N ASP A 307 -8.17 -1.97 6.71
CA ASP A 307 -9.10 -1.21 7.53
C ASP A 307 -9.34 0.16 6.87
N VAL A 308 -8.29 0.91 6.57
CA VAL A 308 -8.43 2.30 6.12
C VAL A 308 -8.78 2.44 4.64
N VAL A 309 -8.11 1.71 3.75
CA VAL A 309 -8.31 1.84 2.30
C VAL A 309 -9.67 1.28 1.92
N GLN A 310 -10.01 0.11 2.47
CA GLN A 310 -11.29 -0.53 2.23
C GLN A 310 -12.45 0.33 2.73
N GLN A 311 -12.40 0.82 3.98
CA GLN A 311 -13.44 1.67 4.55
C GLN A 311 -13.65 2.96 3.72
N ILE A 312 -12.57 3.64 3.31
CA ILE A 312 -12.69 4.85 2.48
C ILE A 312 -13.36 4.53 1.14
N ILE A 313 -12.96 3.44 0.48
CA ILE A 313 -13.54 3.05 -0.81
C ILE A 313 -15.00 2.63 -0.65
N GLU A 314 -15.34 1.84 0.36
CA GLU A 314 -16.73 1.45 0.63
C GLU A 314 -17.62 2.67 0.85
N ASN A 315 -17.12 3.67 1.59
CA ASN A 315 -17.84 4.94 1.81
C ASN A 315 -17.94 5.78 0.53
N ASP A 316 -16.84 6.00 -0.19
CA ASP A 316 -16.81 6.82 -1.40
C ASP A 316 -17.70 6.22 -2.50
N PHE A 317 -17.87 4.90 -2.51
CA PHE A 317 -18.61 4.18 -3.55
C PHE A 317 -19.96 3.59 -3.09
N ALA A 318 -20.41 3.90 -1.87
CA ALA A 318 -21.62 3.32 -1.25
C ALA A 318 -22.85 3.43 -2.17
N ASP A 319 -23.12 4.62 -2.67
CA ASP A 319 -24.30 4.92 -3.50
C ASP A 319 -24.04 4.83 -5.00
N ILE A 320 -22.81 4.47 -5.40
CA ILE A 320 -22.41 4.44 -6.81
C ILE A 320 -22.79 3.08 -7.40
N PRO A 321 -23.75 3.03 -8.35
CA PRO A 321 -24.13 1.77 -8.97
C PRO A 321 -22.97 1.19 -9.78
N VAL A 322 -22.83 -0.13 -9.71
CA VAL A 322 -22.02 -0.90 -10.67
C VAL A 322 -22.86 -1.12 -11.93
N ARG A 323 -22.22 -1.13 -13.09
CA ARG A 323 -22.90 -1.26 -14.40
C ARG A 323 -23.02 -2.69 -14.86
#